data_AF-A0A7C1DXM9-F1
#
_entry.id   AF-A0A7C1DXM9-F1
#
_cell.length_a   1.000
_cell.length_b   1.000
_cell.length_c   1.000
_cell.angle_alpha   90.00
_cell.angle_beta   90.00
_cell.angle_gamma   90.00
#
_symmetry.space_group_name_H-M   'P 1'
#
loop_
_entity.id
_entity.type
_entity.pdbx_description
1 polymer ?
#
loop_
_entity_poly.entity_id
_entity_poly.type
_entity_poly.pdbx_seq_one_letter_code
_entity_poly.pdbx_strand_id
1 'polypeptide(L)'
;MAEAKVQELFRFLIDLAVISLIEREEMDGTDFARTENYSLRLRPTGARKVTDEVNAWFNKTVTYEGKECAWSYIILLKTRELAHYLTGKKRSLDFCAPEWTIERPDSDEVRQKILAISYKEWKEMGFSKGTLHYMKKNAESGQPFSLNKHVRERLAYWVN
;
A
#
# COMPACT_ATOMS: atom_id res chain seq x y z
N MET A 1 -21.03 -15.49 -14.57
CA MET A 1 -21.05 -14.09 -15.08
C MET A 1 -21.12 -13.02 -13.98
N ALA A 2 -21.56 -13.34 -12.75
CA ALA A 2 -21.56 -12.39 -11.62
C ALA A 2 -20.19 -12.23 -10.92
N GLU A 3 -19.39 -13.31 -10.82
CA GLU A 3 -18.06 -13.28 -10.16
C GLU A 3 -17.08 -12.29 -10.82
N ALA A 4 -17.05 -12.26 -12.16
CA ALA A 4 -16.18 -11.38 -12.92
C ALA A 4 -16.46 -9.87 -12.70
N LYS A 5 -17.62 -9.49 -12.13
CA LYS A 5 -17.96 -8.08 -11.87
C LYS A 5 -17.55 -7.60 -10.48
N VAL A 6 -17.52 -8.48 -9.48
CA VAL A 6 -17.11 -8.10 -8.12
C VAL A 6 -15.59 -7.97 -8.04
N GLN A 7 -14.85 -8.80 -8.78
CA GLN A 7 -13.39 -8.72 -8.85
C GLN A 7 -12.90 -7.35 -9.33
N GLU A 8 -13.55 -6.76 -10.34
CA GLU A 8 -13.16 -5.45 -10.89
C GLU A 8 -13.21 -4.33 -9.85
N LEU A 9 -14.06 -4.42 -8.83
CA LEU A 9 -14.14 -3.42 -7.76
C LEU A 9 -12.89 -3.41 -6.86
N PHE A 10 -12.19 -4.55 -6.76
CA PHE A 10 -11.09 -4.74 -5.81
C PHE A 10 -9.78 -5.13 -6.48
N ARG A 11 -9.74 -5.16 -7.82
CA ARG A 11 -8.57 -5.50 -8.63
C ARG A 11 -7.36 -4.65 -8.27
N PHE A 12 -7.58 -3.38 -7.93
CA PHE A 12 -6.54 -2.45 -7.51
C PHE A 12 -5.73 -2.96 -6.30
N LEU A 13 -6.30 -3.75 -5.40
CA LEU A 13 -5.56 -4.34 -4.27
C LEU A 13 -4.47 -5.30 -4.74
N ILE A 14 -4.74 -6.04 -5.82
CA ILE A 14 -3.78 -6.95 -6.43
C ILE A 14 -2.72 -6.16 -7.19
N ASP A 15 -3.14 -5.15 -7.95
CA ASP A 15 -2.21 -4.29 -8.69
C ASP A 15 -1.21 -3.61 -7.73
N LEU A 16 -1.68 -3.10 -6.59
CA LEU A 16 -0.85 -2.51 -5.55
C LEU A 16 0.09 -3.53 -4.88
N ALA A 17 -0.38 -4.75 -4.62
CA ALA A 17 0.48 -5.82 -4.11
C ALA A 17 1.62 -6.16 -5.07
N VAL A 18 1.32 -6.25 -6.37
CA VAL A 18 2.33 -6.50 -7.39
C VAL A 18 3.32 -5.34 -7.50
N ILE A 19 2.83 -4.09 -7.51
CA ILE A 19 3.69 -2.89 -7.51
C ILE A 19 4.62 -2.88 -6.29
N SER A 20 4.10 -3.17 -5.10
CA SER A 20 4.91 -3.25 -3.87
C SER A 20 6.05 -4.28 -3.95
N LEU A 21 5.83 -5.42 -4.62
CA LEU A 21 6.88 -6.43 -4.81
C LEU A 21 7.94 -5.96 -5.82
N ILE A 22 7.51 -5.25 -6.87
CA ILE A 22 8.41 -4.69 -7.88
C ILE A 22 9.26 -3.57 -7.28
N GLU A 23 8.65 -2.62 -6.58
CA GLU A 23 9.34 -1.46 -5.99
C GLU A 23 10.39 -1.86 -4.94
N ARG A 24 10.19 -3.00 -4.25
CA ARG A 24 11.13 -3.53 -3.25
C ARG A 24 12.10 -4.57 -3.82
N GLU A 25 12.03 -4.85 -5.13
CA GLU A 25 12.88 -5.84 -5.81
C GLU A 25 12.82 -7.23 -5.15
N GLU A 26 11.67 -7.60 -4.57
CA GLU A 26 11.51 -8.83 -3.79
C GLU A 26 11.38 -10.09 -4.68
N MET A 27 11.14 -9.90 -5.97
CA MET A 27 10.95 -10.98 -6.96
C MET A 27 12.14 -11.03 -7.92
N ASP A 28 12.69 -12.22 -8.13
CA ASP A 28 13.81 -12.42 -9.06
C ASP A 28 13.52 -13.54 -10.09
N GLY A 29 14.45 -13.76 -11.03
CA GLY A 29 14.28 -14.77 -12.09
C GLY A 29 14.14 -16.21 -11.58
N THR A 30 14.60 -16.52 -10.37
CA THR A 30 14.48 -17.85 -9.76
C THR A 30 13.05 -18.14 -9.29
N ASP A 31 12.24 -17.11 -9.08
CA ASP A 31 10.83 -17.22 -8.71
C ASP A 31 9.92 -17.62 -9.87
N PHE A 32 10.46 -17.69 -11.09
CA PHE A 32 9.71 -18.00 -12.30
C PHE A 32 10.23 -19.26 -12.99
N ALA A 33 9.32 -19.95 -13.68
CA ALA A 33 9.61 -21.06 -14.58
C ALA A 33 9.15 -20.67 -15.99
N ARG A 34 10.06 -20.78 -16.95
CA ARG A 34 9.72 -20.67 -18.37
C ARG A 34 9.23 -22.02 -18.87
N THR A 35 8.01 -22.03 -19.40
CA THR A 35 7.43 -23.21 -20.05
C THR A 35 7.95 -23.35 -21.48
N GLU A 36 7.77 -24.53 -22.06
CA GLU A 36 8.14 -24.83 -23.46
C GLU A 36 7.46 -23.88 -24.45
N ASN A 37 6.21 -23.49 -24.18
CA ASN A 37 5.46 -22.51 -24.98
C ASN A 37 5.84 -21.05 -24.68
N TYR A 38 7.01 -20.82 -24.08
CA TYR A 38 7.55 -19.51 -23.69
C TYR A 38 6.71 -18.69 -22.71
N SER A 39 5.62 -19.24 -22.16
CA SER A 39 4.90 -18.61 -21.04
C SER A 39 5.72 -18.67 -19.75
N LEU A 40 5.55 -17.67 -18.88
CA LEU A 40 6.10 -17.65 -17.53
C LEU A 40 5.07 -18.15 -16.53
N ARG A 41 5.52 -18.96 -15.57
CA ARG A 41 4.71 -19.41 -14.43
C ARG A 41 5.47 -19.12 -13.13
N LEU A 42 4.74 -18.79 -12.07
CA LEU A 42 5.32 -18.69 -10.74
C LEU A 42 5.78 -20.06 -10.26
N ARG A 43 7.00 -20.12 -9.72
CA ARG A 43 7.46 -21.24 -8.89
C ARG A 43 6.83 -21.15 -7.49
N PRO A 44 6.93 -22.20 -6.65
CA PRO A 44 6.44 -22.14 -5.28
C PRO A 44 6.99 -20.96 -4.46
N THR A 45 8.24 -20.55 -4.69
CA THR A 45 8.84 -19.38 -4.02
C THR A 45 8.14 -18.08 -4.41
N GLY A 46 8.00 -17.82 -5.72
CA GLY A 46 7.30 -16.65 -6.23
C GLY A 46 5.82 -16.62 -5.85
N ALA A 47 5.14 -17.77 -5.95
CA ALA A 47 3.73 -17.89 -5.55
C ALA A 47 3.54 -17.56 -4.07
N ARG A 48 4.47 -17.98 -3.20
CA ARG A 48 4.46 -17.64 -1.77
C ARG A 48 4.65 -16.14 -1.55
N LYS A 49 5.67 -15.53 -2.16
CA LYS A 49 5.92 -14.07 -2.04
C LYS A 49 4.69 -13.25 -2.46
N VAL A 50 4.08 -13.59 -3.60
CA VAL A 50 2.85 -12.95 -4.09
C VAL A 50 1.69 -13.14 -3.12
N THR A 51 1.49 -14.36 -2.61
CA THR A 51 0.40 -14.66 -1.67
C THR A 51 0.57 -13.90 -0.36
N ASP A 52 1.79 -13.85 0.18
CA ASP A 52 2.10 -13.14 1.41
C ASP A 52 1.85 -11.63 1.26
N GLU A 53 2.25 -11.04 0.13
CA GLU A 53 1.99 -9.62 -0.13
C GLU A 53 0.51 -9.30 -0.34
N VAL A 54 -0.20 -10.13 -1.11
CA VAL A 54 -1.66 -9.96 -1.30
C VAL A 54 -2.38 -10.04 0.04
N ASN A 55 -2.00 -10.99 0.91
CA ASN A 55 -2.55 -11.09 2.26
C ASN A 55 -2.24 -9.85 3.09
N ALA A 56 -1.04 -9.28 2.99
CA ALA A 56 -0.69 -8.04 3.68
C ALA A 56 -1.59 -6.88 3.23
N TRP A 57 -1.85 -6.74 1.92
CA TRP A 57 -2.77 -5.72 1.40
C TRP A 57 -4.22 -5.93 1.83
N PHE A 58 -4.70 -7.17 1.83
CA PHE A 58 -6.05 -7.50 2.29
C PHE A 58 -6.26 -7.20 3.78
N ASN A 59 -5.19 -7.22 4.57
CA ASN A 59 -5.21 -6.90 6.00
C ASN A 59 -4.95 -5.42 6.31
N LYS A 60 -4.60 -4.58 5.31
CA LYS A 60 -4.54 -3.13 5.51
C LYS A 60 -5.94 -2.61 5.86
N THR A 61 -5.98 -1.65 6.78
CA THR A 61 -7.21 -1.06 7.26
C THR A 61 -7.58 0.20 6.48
N VAL A 62 -8.88 0.42 6.32
CA VAL A 62 -9.48 1.63 5.78
C VAL A 62 -10.68 2.01 6.65
N THR A 63 -10.92 3.30 6.82
CA THR A 63 -12.11 3.78 7.53
C THR A 63 -13.33 3.62 6.64
N TYR A 64 -14.32 2.87 7.09
CA TYR A 64 -15.61 2.71 6.44
C TYR A 64 -16.73 2.87 7.48
N GLU A 65 -17.68 3.77 7.21
CA GLU A 65 -18.79 4.10 8.13
C GLU A 65 -18.30 4.43 9.57
N GLY A 66 -17.18 5.15 9.68
CA GLY A 66 -16.61 5.58 10.96
C GLY A 66 -15.85 4.48 11.72
N LYS A 67 -15.64 3.30 11.13
CA LYS A 67 -14.89 2.19 11.73
C LYS A 67 -13.68 1.84 10.88
N GLU A 68 -12.55 1.55 11.52
CA GLU A 68 -11.41 0.95 10.82
C GLU A 68 -11.68 -0.53 10.54
N CYS A 69 -11.59 -0.91 9.28
CA CYS A 69 -11.88 -2.27 8.81
C CYS A 69 -10.80 -2.71 7.83
N ALA A 70 -10.40 -3.98 7.87
CA ALA A 70 -9.50 -4.55 6.86
C ALA A 70 -10.19 -4.62 5.48
N TRP A 71 -9.42 -4.48 4.39
CA TRP A 71 -9.94 -4.62 3.03
C TRP A 71 -10.65 -5.96 2.78
N SER A 72 -10.14 -7.06 3.34
CA SER A 72 -10.79 -8.38 3.29
C SER A 72 -12.23 -8.33 3.84
N TYR A 73 -12.46 -7.56 4.90
CA TYR A 73 -13.78 -7.36 5.47
C TYR A 73 -14.64 -6.40 4.63
N ILE A 74 -14.05 -5.36 4.03
CA ILE A 74 -14.75 -4.46 3.09
C ILE A 74 -15.31 -5.25 1.89
N ILE A 75 -14.56 -6.18 1.31
CA ILE A 75 -15.02 -7.03 0.21
C ILE A 75 -16.29 -7.80 0.61
N LEU A 76 -16.29 -8.39 1.81
CA LEU A 76 -17.45 -9.08 2.37
C LEU A 76 -18.65 -8.13 2.55
N LEU A 77 -18.42 -6.95 3.12
CA LEU A 77 -19.47 -5.95 3.34
C LEU A 77 -20.11 -5.49 2.02
N LYS A 78 -19.29 -5.14 1.02
CA LYS A 78 -19.80 -4.70 -0.30
C LYS A 78 -20.53 -5.80 -1.05
N THR A 79 -20.06 -7.03 -0.94
CA THR A 79 -20.78 -8.20 -1.49
C THR A 79 -22.14 -8.37 -0.82
N ARG A 80 -22.21 -8.19 0.51
CA ARG A 80 -23.47 -8.23 1.27
C ARG A 80 -24.40 -7.08 0.89
N GLU A 81 -23.87 -5.88 0.70
CA GLU A 81 -24.65 -4.71 0.25
C GLU A 81 -25.25 -4.93 -1.13
N LEU A 82 -24.48 -5.49 -2.06
CA LEU A 82 -24.98 -5.89 -3.37
C LEU A 82 -26.12 -6.92 -3.23
N ALA A 83 -25.96 -7.93 -2.38
CA ALA A 83 -27.03 -8.92 -2.14
C ALA A 83 -28.29 -8.27 -1.55
N HIS A 84 -28.15 -7.33 -0.62
CA HIS A 84 -29.29 -6.58 -0.06
C HIS A 84 -29.95 -5.67 -1.08
N TYR A 85 -29.17 -5.06 -1.97
CA TYR A 85 -29.70 -4.24 -3.06
C TYR A 85 -30.51 -5.10 -4.03
N LEU A 86 -29.96 -6.24 -4.46
CA LEU A 86 -30.63 -7.18 -5.37
C LEU A 86 -31.91 -7.77 -4.77
N THR A 87 -31.96 -7.95 -3.45
CA THR A 87 -33.16 -8.46 -2.73
C THR A 87 -34.12 -7.36 -2.28
N GLY A 88 -33.88 -6.10 -2.65
CA GLY A 88 -34.73 -4.96 -2.29
C GLY A 88 -34.66 -4.52 -0.83
N LYS A 89 -33.77 -5.13 -0.02
CA LYS A 89 -33.53 -4.77 1.38
C LYS A 89 -32.77 -3.45 1.52
N LYS A 90 -31.98 -3.07 0.50
CA LYS A 90 -31.28 -1.79 0.42
C LYS A 90 -31.71 -1.06 -0.86
N ARG A 91 -32.03 0.24 -0.75
CA ARG A 91 -32.53 1.04 -1.88
C ARG A 91 -31.43 1.59 -2.79
N SER A 92 -30.22 1.72 -2.27
CA SER A 92 -29.07 2.27 -2.99
C SER A 92 -27.84 1.41 -2.79
N LEU A 93 -26.94 1.48 -3.76
CA LEU A 93 -25.68 0.75 -3.79
C LEU A 93 -24.58 1.73 -4.17
N ASP A 94 -23.56 1.81 -3.33
CA ASP A 94 -22.38 2.63 -3.57
C ASP A 94 -21.13 1.75 -3.44
N PHE A 95 -20.37 1.66 -4.52
CA PHE A 95 -19.09 0.95 -4.57
C PHE A 95 -17.89 1.88 -4.55
N CYS A 96 -18.09 3.20 -4.63
CA CYS A 96 -17.00 4.18 -4.62
C CYS A 96 -16.43 4.35 -3.20
N ALA A 97 -17.28 4.30 -2.17
CA ALA A 97 -16.84 4.26 -0.79
C ALA A 97 -16.45 2.83 -0.34
N PRO A 98 -15.47 2.62 0.55
CA PRO A 98 -14.51 3.62 0.97
C PRO A 98 -13.57 3.97 -0.19
N GLU A 99 -13.29 5.26 -0.35
CA GLU A 99 -12.28 5.70 -1.30
C GLU A 99 -10.93 5.15 -0.87
N TRP A 100 -10.18 4.62 -1.83
CA TRP A 100 -8.79 4.26 -1.60
C TRP A 100 -7.92 5.46 -2.00
N THR A 101 -6.96 5.80 -1.15
CA THR A 101 -5.99 6.87 -1.42
C THR A 101 -4.58 6.29 -1.46
N ILE A 102 -3.77 6.73 -2.43
CA ILE A 102 -2.32 6.46 -2.43
C ILE A 102 -1.68 7.40 -1.42
N GLU A 103 -1.58 6.97 -0.17
CA GLU A 103 -0.75 7.66 0.80
C GLU A 103 0.68 7.14 0.74
N ARG A 104 1.49 7.68 -0.18
CA ARG A 104 2.92 7.39 -0.25
C ARG A 104 3.67 8.24 0.79
N PRO A 105 4.25 7.65 1.84
CA PRO A 105 4.87 8.40 2.93
C PRO A 105 6.25 8.99 2.58
N ASP A 106 6.87 8.51 1.50
CA ASP A 106 8.23 8.80 1.06
C ASP A 106 8.26 9.51 -0.31
N SER A 107 7.34 10.45 -0.54
CA SER A 107 7.30 11.23 -1.79
C SER A 107 8.64 11.92 -2.07
N ASP A 108 8.89 12.27 -3.33
CA ASP A 108 10.12 12.97 -3.72
C ASP A 108 10.30 14.27 -2.92
N GLU A 109 9.22 15.02 -2.68
CA GLU A 109 9.25 16.20 -1.82
C GLU A 109 9.75 15.87 -0.41
N VAL A 110 9.21 14.81 0.20
CA VAL A 110 9.63 14.34 1.53
C VAL A 110 11.10 13.90 1.52
N ARG A 111 11.53 13.17 0.48
CA ARG A 111 12.93 12.76 0.31
C ARG A 111 13.84 13.98 0.25
N GLN A 112 13.51 14.97 -0.58
CA GLN A 112 14.31 16.20 -0.69
C GLN A 112 14.37 16.97 0.63
N LYS A 113 13.25 17.08 1.36
CA LYS A 113 13.24 17.70 2.70
C LYS A 113 14.18 16.97 3.68
N ILE A 114 14.14 15.64 3.71
CA ILE A 114 15.04 14.82 4.57
C ILE A 114 16.51 15.01 4.19
N LEU A 115 16.82 15.11 2.90
CA LEU A 115 18.19 15.31 2.43
C LEU A 115 18.71 16.72 2.73
N ALA A 116 17.87 17.74 2.54
CA ALA A 116 18.22 19.15 2.73
C ALA A 116 18.40 19.52 4.21
N ILE A 117 17.56 18.99 5.11
CA ILE A 117 17.53 19.43 6.51
C ILE A 117 18.84 19.18 7.24
N SER A 118 19.28 20.19 8.01
CA SER A 118 20.49 20.11 8.82
C SER A 118 20.23 19.35 10.13
N TYR A 119 21.31 18.89 10.76
CA TYR A 119 21.21 18.26 12.07
C TYR A 119 20.65 19.21 13.15
N LYS A 120 20.93 20.51 13.04
CA LYS A 120 20.46 21.52 13.98
C LYS A 120 18.94 21.63 13.93
N GLU A 121 18.39 21.85 12.74
CA GLU A 121 16.93 21.96 12.52
C GLU A 121 16.21 20.66 12.88
N TRP A 122 16.80 19.51 12.54
CA TRP A 122 16.25 18.21 12.92
C TRP A 122 16.16 18.01 14.43
N LYS A 123 17.17 18.49 15.16
CA LYS A 123 17.19 18.45 16.63
C LYS A 123 16.20 19.45 17.23
N GLU A 124 16.03 20.63 16.62
CA GLU A 124 15.02 21.62 17.01
C GLU A 124 13.59 21.08 16.83
N MET A 125 13.37 20.24 15.81
CA MET A 125 12.13 19.46 15.67
C MET A 125 11.99 18.33 16.70
N GLY A 126 12.92 18.16 17.63
CA GLY A 126 12.83 17.20 18.73
C GLY A 126 13.23 15.76 18.39
N PHE A 127 13.99 15.55 17.32
CA PHE A 127 14.45 14.22 16.90
C PHE A 127 15.95 14.02 17.09
N SER A 128 16.36 12.76 17.25
CA SER A 128 17.76 12.40 17.48
C SER A 128 18.60 12.45 16.20
N LYS A 129 19.93 12.58 16.36
CA LYS A 129 20.90 12.48 15.25
C LYS A 129 20.83 11.15 14.52
N GLY A 130 20.68 10.07 15.27
CA GLY A 130 20.60 8.71 14.71
C GLY A 130 19.39 8.56 13.80
N THR A 131 18.25 9.15 14.20
CA THR A 131 17.05 9.16 13.37
C THR A 131 17.29 9.87 12.04
N LEU A 132 17.93 11.06 12.04
CA LEU A 132 18.24 11.77 10.78
C LEU A 132 19.17 10.96 9.88
N HIS A 133 20.23 10.38 10.45
CA HIS A 133 21.18 9.59 9.69
C HIS A 133 20.51 8.43 8.94
N TYR A 134 19.64 7.68 9.65
CA TYR A 134 18.89 6.59 9.03
C TYR A 134 17.91 7.09 7.97
N MET A 135 17.24 8.22 8.22
CA MET A 135 16.30 8.81 7.26
C MET A 135 17.00 9.28 5.98
N LYS A 136 18.17 9.91 6.07
CA LYS A 136 18.96 10.30 4.87
C LYS A 136 19.37 9.07 4.06
N LYS A 137 19.85 8.03 4.74
CA LYS A 137 20.18 6.75 4.08
C LYS A 137 18.99 6.14 3.33
N ASN A 138 17.79 6.17 3.92
CA ASN A 138 16.58 5.67 3.26
C ASN A 138 16.10 6.57 2.11
N ALA A 139 16.27 7.89 2.25
CA ALA A 139 15.93 8.84 1.18
C ALA A 139 16.86 8.66 -0.04
N GLU A 140 18.15 8.36 0.18
CA GLU A 140 19.16 8.13 -0.84
C GLU A 140 19.03 6.77 -1.55
N SER A 141 18.46 5.76 -0.90
CA SER A 141 18.46 4.38 -1.43
C SER A 141 17.54 4.16 -2.63
N GLY A 142 16.62 5.10 -2.93
CA GLY A 142 15.57 4.94 -3.95
C GLY A 142 14.47 3.93 -3.58
N GLN A 143 14.67 3.14 -2.52
CA GLN A 143 13.72 2.13 -2.05
C GLN A 143 12.60 2.75 -1.22
N PRO A 144 11.36 2.22 -1.24
CA PRO A 144 10.28 2.69 -0.39
C PRO A 144 10.63 2.61 1.09
N PHE A 145 10.26 3.62 1.87
CA PHE A 145 10.43 3.61 3.33
C PHE A 145 9.25 4.25 4.05
N SER A 146 9.05 3.88 5.31
CA SER A 146 7.99 4.47 6.14
C SER A 146 8.54 5.62 7.00
N LEU A 147 7.68 6.61 7.22
CA LEU A 147 7.89 7.65 8.21
C LEU A 147 7.01 7.40 9.42
N ASN A 148 7.60 7.51 10.61
CA ASN A 148 6.83 7.62 11.84
C ASN A 148 5.89 8.83 11.75
N LYS A 149 4.66 8.69 12.26
CA LYS A 149 3.64 9.74 12.25
C LYS A 149 4.18 11.11 12.72
N HIS A 150 4.93 11.14 13.82
CA HIS A 150 5.49 12.39 14.35
C HIS A 150 6.52 13.03 13.43
N VAL A 151 7.35 12.21 12.78
CA VAL A 151 8.34 12.72 11.80
C VAL A 151 7.62 13.30 10.60
N ARG A 152 6.61 12.58 10.08
CA ARG A 152 5.79 13.04 8.94
C ARG A 152 5.11 14.38 9.26
N GLU A 153 4.45 14.48 10.41
CA GLU A 153 3.74 15.70 10.83
C GLU A 153 4.69 16.90 10.96
N ARG A 154 5.82 16.76 11.65
CA ARG A 154 6.75 17.89 11.85
C ARG A 154 7.48 18.27 10.56
N LEU A 155 7.86 17.30 9.74
CA LEU A 155 8.50 17.54 8.45
C LEU A 155 7.56 18.24 7.46
N ALA A 156 6.24 18.01 7.56
CA ALA A 156 5.25 18.70 6.72
C ALA A 156 5.26 20.22 6.97
N TYR A 157 5.52 20.66 8.20
CA TYR A 157 5.61 22.09 8.56
C TYR A 157 7.01 22.69 8.38
N TRP A 158 8.02 21.88 8.03
CA TRP A 158 9.35 22.40 7.78
C TRP A 158 9.39 23.11 6.43
N VAL A 159 9.79 24.38 6.46
CA VAL A 159 9.98 25.25 5.29
C VAL A 159 11.43 25.70 5.30
N ASN A 160 12.10 25.51 4.15
CA ASN A 160 13.47 25.96 3.90
C ASN A 160 13.52 27.48 3.66
#